data_AF-A0A0M4MQA9-F1
#
_entry.id   AF-A0A0M4MQA9-F1
#
_cell.length_a   1.000
_cell.length_b   1.000
_cell.length_c   1.000
_cell.angle_alpha   90.00
_cell.angle_beta   90.00
_cell.angle_gamma   90.00
#
_symmetry.space_group_name_H-M   'P 1'
#
loop_
_entity.id
_entity.type
_entity.pdbx_description
1 polymer ?
#
loop_
_entity_poly.entity_id
_entity_poly.type
_entity_poly.pdbx_seq_one_letter_code
_entity_poly.pdbx_strand_id
1 'polypeptide(L)'
;GLCGRFSGDQNEDFTVPEKCIVSDRENFVQSYQLGTQKQRRNYRSGEWSQECVEKVLPLYTNVISEHDIGKSSRAQGQQQSGTKLRSRYVEENGEICFSIRPVPVCNGQARNTVSKNIAVHCIQGTKTAYYLKSQIDQGGNPDFSRKSESKTIRMEVPVQCN
;
A
#
# COMPACT_ATOMS: atom_id res chain seq x y z
N GLY A 1 -2.10 -17.45 2.02
CA GLY A 1 -2.19 -18.92 1.94
C GLY A 1 -1.73 -19.49 3.26
N LEU A 2 -1.71 -20.81 3.46
CA LEU A 2 -1.22 -21.40 4.72
C LEU A 2 0.24 -21.03 5.03
N CYS A 3 1.05 -20.71 4.03
CA CYS A 3 2.42 -20.19 4.18
C CYS A 3 2.50 -18.67 4.39
N GLY A 4 1.44 -18.06 4.92
CA GLY A 4 1.40 -16.62 5.17
C GLY A 4 1.25 -15.76 3.92
N ARG A 5 1.69 -14.50 4.03
CA ARG A 5 1.61 -13.49 2.96
C ARG A 5 2.97 -13.10 2.37
N PHE A 6 4.05 -13.74 2.82
CA PHE A 6 5.42 -13.40 2.42
C PHE A 6 5.72 -11.89 2.55
N SER A 7 5.13 -11.30 3.58
CA SER A 7 5.06 -9.85 3.71
C SER A 7 6.24 -9.28 4.51
N GLY A 8 7.00 -10.17 5.17
CA GLY A 8 8.10 -9.84 6.08
C GLY A 8 7.64 -9.54 7.51
N ASP A 9 6.33 -9.53 7.75
CA ASP A 9 5.70 -9.29 9.04
C ASP A 9 5.02 -10.56 9.52
N GLN A 10 5.61 -11.19 10.54
CA GLN A 10 5.11 -12.45 11.10
C GLN A 10 3.69 -12.30 11.66
N ASN A 11 3.27 -11.08 12.02
CA ASN A 11 1.94 -10.82 12.54
C ASN A 11 0.85 -10.85 11.47
N GLU A 12 1.22 -10.87 10.18
CA GLU A 12 0.26 -10.94 9.06
C GLU A 12 0.13 -12.34 8.46
N ASP A 13 0.91 -13.30 8.92
CA ASP A 13 0.90 -14.63 8.32
C ASP A 13 -0.42 -15.36 8.57
N PHE A 14 -1.17 -14.98 9.62
CA PHE A 14 -2.51 -15.49 9.89
C PHE A 14 -3.62 -14.71 9.16
N THR A 15 -3.31 -14.13 8.00
CA THR A 15 -4.33 -13.48 7.16
C THR A 15 -5.21 -14.52 6.45
N VAL A 16 -6.52 -14.46 6.70
CA VAL A 16 -7.52 -15.34 6.10
C VAL A 16 -8.01 -14.80 4.73
N PRO A 17 -8.66 -15.62 3.88
CA PRO A 17 -9.18 -15.19 2.57
C PRO A 17 -10.13 -13.98 2.63
N GLU A 18 -10.82 -13.80 3.75
CA GLU A 18 -11.71 -12.68 4.06
C GLU A 18 -10.98 -11.34 4.30
N LYS A 19 -9.64 -11.30 4.16
CA LYS A 19 -8.78 -10.10 4.34
C LYS A 19 -8.69 -9.58 5.78
N CYS A 20 -8.98 -10.43 6.76
CA CYS A 20 -8.75 -10.17 8.18
C CYS A 20 -7.50 -10.91 8.68
N ILE A 21 -6.89 -10.42 9.75
CA ILE A 21 -5.90 -11.17 10.53
C ILE A 21 -6.63 -11.81 11.71
N VAL A 22 -6.44 -13.11 11.89
CA VAL A 22 -6.94 -13.83 13.07
C VAL A 22 -5.76 -14.12 14.01
N SER A 23 -5.98 -14.04 15.32
CA SER A 23 -4.98 -14.39 16.32
C SER A 23 -4.87 -15.90 16.55
N ASP A 24 -5.96 -16.64 16.32
CA ASP A 24 -6.08 -18.07 16.58
C ASP A 24 -5.61 -18.91 15.39
N ARG A 25 -4.71 -19.87 15.66
CA ARG A 25 -4.09 -20.73 14.65
C ARG A 25 -5.08 -21.73 14.06
N GLU A 26 -5.93 -22.30 14.89
CA GLU A 26 -6.92 -23.29 14.51
C GLU A 26 -7.94 -22.67 13.55
N ASN A 27 -8.39 -21.44 13.83
CA ASN A 27 -9.27 -20.68 12.96
C ASN A 27 -8.60 -20.28 11.64
N PHE A 28 -7.32 -19.91 11.67
CA PHE A 28 -6.55 -19.67 10.45
C PHE A 28 -6.54 -20.91 9.54
N VAL A 29 -6.22 -22.10 10.09
CA VAL A 29 -6.18 -23.34 9.31
C VAL A 29 -7.56 -23.70 8.75
N GLN A 30 -8.62 -23.55 9.56
CA GLN A 30 -10.00 -23.82 9.13
C GLN A 30 -10.43 -22.93 7.96
N SER A 31 -10.03 -21.65 7.94
CA SER A 31 -10.39 -20.71 6.87
C SER A 31 -9.89 -21.14 5.46
N TYR A 32 -8.83 -21.96 5.40
CA TYR A 32 -8.23 -22.45 4.15
C TYR A 32 -8.68 -23.86 3.78
N GLN A 33 -9.55 -24.51 4.56
CA GLN A 33 -10.05 -25.84 4.23
C GLN A 33 -10.92 -25.79 2.95
N LEU A 34 -10.64 -26.70 2.02
CA LEU A 34 -11.41 -26.86 0.78
C LEU A 34 -12.57 -27.81 1.04
N GLY A 35 -13.80 -27.33 0.92
CA GLY A 35 -15.03 -28.12 1.09
C GLY A 35 -16.13 -27.71 0.12
N THR A 36 -17.22 -28.48 0.08
CA THR A 36 -18.40 -28.17 -0.75
C THR A 36 -19.03 -26.85 -0.31
N GLN A 37 -19.68 -26.12 -1.22
CA GLN A 37 -20.22 -24.76 -0.96
C GLN A 37 -21.20 -24.70 0.24
N LYS A 38 -21.88 -25.82 0.56
CA LYS A 38 -22.73 -25.96 1.76
C LYS A 38 -21.90 -26.11 3.05
N GLN A 39 -20.78 -26.82 3.04
CA GLN A 39 -19.86 -26.92 4.18
C GLN A 39 -19.17 -25.59 4.47
N ARG A 40 -18.84 -24.81 3.43
CA ARG A 40 -18.27 -23.46 3.58
C ARG A 40 -19.22 -22.48 4.28
N ARG A 41 -20.54 -22.67 4.16
CA ARG A 41 -21.53 -21.84 4.86
C ARG A 41 -21.66 -22.21 6.34
N ASN A 42 -21.65 -23.50 6.69
CA ASN A 42 -21.77 -23.94 8.09
C ASN A 42 -20.55 -23.54 8.95
N TYR A 43 -19.34 -23.52 8.37
CA TYR A 43 -18.16 -22.97 9.06
C TYR A 43 -18.15 -21.44 9.13
N ARG A 44 -18.89 -20.75 8.27
CA ARG A 44 -19.04 -19.28 8.24
C ARG A 44 -20.19 -18.74 9.09
N SER A 45 -21.08 -19.61 9.59
CA SER A 45 -22.25 -19.24 10.40
C SER A 45 -22.17 -19.70 11.86
N GLY A 46 -21.07 -20.37 12.24
CA GLY A 46 -20.74 -20.55 13.65
C GLY A 46 -20.47 -19.18 14.27
N GLU A 47 -20.71 -19.07 15.55
CA GLU A 47 -20.57 -17.91 16.43
C GLU A 47 -19.13 -17.33 16.42
N TRP A 48 -18.70 -16.75 15.29
CA TRP A 48 -17.38 -16.17 15.10
C TRP A 48 -17.38 -14.76 15.70
N SER A 49 -17.36 -14.66 17.01
CA SER A 49 -17.06 -13.41 17.73
C SER A 49 -15.55 -13.11 17.75
N GLN A 50 -14.81 -13.57 16.74
CA GLN A 50 -13.36 -13.37 16.68
C GLN A 50 -13.05 -11.97 16.19
N GLU A 51 -12.20 -11.32 16.98
CA GLU A 51 -11.59 -10.01 16.82
C GLU A 51 -10.86 -9.94 15.46
N CYS A 52 -11.61 -9.80 14.35
CA CYS A 52 -11.04 -9.46 13.06
C CYS A 52 -10.51 -8.03 13.17
N VAL A 53 -9.19 -7.93 13.30
CA VAL A 53 -8.52 -6.64 13.25
C VAL A 53 -8.25 -6.33 11.78
N GLU A 54 -9.03 -5.40 11.22
CA GLU A 54 -8.68 -4.80 9.94
C GLU A 54 -7.41 -3.98 10.13
N LYS A 55 -6.42 -4.20 9.26
CA LYS A 55 -5.19 -3.41 9.29
C LYS A 55 -5.50 -2.00 8.82
N VAL A 56 -5.80 -1.11 9.76
CA VAL A 56 -5.84 0.33 9.50
C VAL A 56 -4.40 0.77 9.24
N LEU A 57 -4.05 1.00 7.98
CA LEU A 57 -2.78 1.63 7.62
C LEU A 57 -2.80 3.06 8.19
N PRO A 58 -1.94 3.41 9.16
CA PRO A 58 -1.86 4.79 9.63
C PRO A 58 -1.46 5.67 8.44
N LEU A 59 -2.37 6.55 8.03
CA LEU A 59 -2.10 7.59 7.05
C LEU A 59 -1.15 8.60 7.70
N TYR A 60 0.15 8.43 7.49
CA TYR A 60 1.12 9.48 7.82
C TYR A 60 1.01 10.58 6.75
N THR A 61 0.09 11.52 6.97
CA THR A 61 0.05 12.79 6.23
C THR A 61 1.06 13.76 6.85
N ASN A 62 1.77 14.51 6.01
CA ASN A 62 2.55 15.64 6.50
C ASN A 62 1.57 16.76 6.88
N VAL A 63 1.28 16.90 8.16
CA VAL A 63 0.60 18.09 8.70
C VAL A 63 1.57 19.26 8.66
N ILE A 64 1.34 20.19 7.73
CA ILE A 64 1.90 21.55 7.84
C ILE A 64 1.19 22.19 9.03
N SER A 65 1.94 22.61 10.05
CA SER A 65 1.37 23.23 11.24
C SER A 65 0.82 24.61 10.89
N GLU A 66 -0.30 25.01 11.49
CA GLU A 66 -0.95 26.30 11.25
C GLU A 66 -0.04 27.51 11.57
N HIS A 67 1.09 27.28 12.24
CA HIS A 67 2.12 28.29 12.51
C HIS A 67 2.89 28.77 11.26
N ASP A 68 2.86 28.04 10.15
CA ASP A 68 3.55 28.43 8.91
C ASP A 68 2.69 29.30 7.97
N ILE A 69 1.41 29.56 8.30
CA ILE A 69 0.48 30.25 7.41
C ILE A 69 0.06 31.59 8.01
N GLY A 70 0.82 32.62 7.67
CA GLY A 70 0.43 34.00 7.89
C GLY A 70 -0.89 34.34 7.17
N LYS A 71 -1.92 34.61 7.96
CA LYS A 71 -3.09 35.50 7.71
C LYS A 71 -3.67 35.53 6.27
N SER A 72 -4.87 34.96 6.11
CA SER A 72 -6.10 35.75 5.86
C SER A 72 -7.33 34.85 5.65
N SER A 73 -8.47 35.43 6.00
CA SER A 73 -9.80 34.88 6.23
C SER A 73 -10.46 34.08 5.09
N ARG A 74 -11.21 33.06 5.52
CA ARG A 74 -12.50 32.57 4.99
C ARG A 74 -12.53 32.11 3.52
N ALA A 75 -12.42 30.80 3.32
CA ALA A 75 -13.19 30.02 2.35
C ALA A 75 -13.24 28.57 2.88
N GLN A 76 -14.41 28.10 3.29
CA GLN A 76 -15.20 27.10 2.55
C GLN A 76 -14.44 25.79 2.30
N GLY A 77 -14.98 24.72 2.85
CA GLY A 77 -14.44 23.38 2.77
C GLY A 77 -14.33 22.82 1.35
N GLN A 78 -13.64 21.68 1.29
CA GLN A 78 -13.52 20.78 0.15
C GLN A 78 -12.69 21.32 -1.02
N GLN A 79 -11.37 21.20 -0.89
CA GLN A 79 -10.58 20.73 -2.03
C GLN A 79 -10.15 19.30 -1.72
N GLN A 80 -10.90 18.33 -2.26
CA GLN A 80 -10.31 17.03 -2.56
C GLN A 80 -9.21 17.31 -3.59
N SER A 81 -8.01 17.63 -3.11
CA SER A 81 -6.83 17.73 -3.94
C SER A 81 -6.78 16.45 -4.76
N GLY A 82 -6.77 16.56 -6.10
CA GLY A 82 -6.73 15.42 -7.03
C GLY A 82 -5.47 14.54 -6.92
N THR A 83 -4.73 14.67 -5.82
CA THR A 83 -3.51 13.98 -5.44
C THR A 83 -3.85 12.71 -4.66
N LYS A 84 -3.33 11.57 -5.11
CA LYS A 84 -3.35 10.30 -4.39
C LYS A 84 -1.92 9.87 -4.08
N LEU A 85 -1.71 9.11 -3.02
CA LEU A 85 -0.42 8.50 -2.73
C LEU A 85 -0.34 7.13 -3.41
N ARG A 86 0.70 6.91 -4.22
CA ARG A 86 0.91 5.64 -4.92
C ARG A 86 2.37 5.24 -4.97
N SER A 87 2.61 3.93 -5.00
CA SER A 87 3.90 3.34 -5.30
C SER A 87 4.29 3.69 -6.72
N ARG A 88 5.51 4.18 -6.88
CA ARG A 88 6.11 4.51 -8.17
C ARG A 88 7.35 3.66 -8.38
N TYR A 89 7.78 3.57 -9.63
CA TYR A 89 8.99 2.85 -9.99
C TYR A 89 9.80 3.64 -11.00
N VAL A 90 11.09 3.29 -11.08
CA VAL A 90 12.00 3.68 -12.15
C VAL A 90 12.76 2.44 -12.64
N GLU A 91 13.18 2.45 -13.89
CA GLU A 91 13.94 1.37 -14.50
C GLU A 91 15.33 1.91 -14.88
N GLU A 92 16.37 1.35 -14.27
CA GLU A 92 17.76 1.77 -14.47
C GLU A 92 18.66 0.55 -14.42
N ASN A 93 19.65 0.47 -15.34
CA ASN A 93 20.68 -0.56 -15.32
C ASN A 93 20.16 -2.01 -15.28
N GLY A 94 18.99 -2.28 -15.87
CA GLY A 94 18.36 -3.61 -15.87
C GLY A 94 17.69 -4.02 -14.55
N GLU A 95 17.58 -3.09 -13.59
CA GLU A 95 16.81 -3.26 -12.36
C GLU A 95 15.58 -2.36 -12.37
N ILE A 96 14.54 -2.79 -11.66
CA ILE A 96 13.35 -1.97 -11.40
C ILE A 96 13.36 -1.58 -9.94
N CYS A 97 13.40 -0.28 -9.68
CA CYS A 97 13.46 0.30 -8.35
C CYS A 97 12.09 0.89 -7.97
N PHE A 98 11.51 0.38 -6.90
CA PHE A 98 10.19 0.77 -6.39
C PHE A 98 10.34 1.70 -5.19
N SER A 99 9.53 2.75 -5.11
CA SER A 99 9.49 3.64 -3.96
C SER A 99 9.08 2.89 -2.70
N ILE A 100 9.90 2.94 -1.64
CA ILE A 100 9.58 2.27 -0.36
C ILE A 100 8.34 2.89 0.27
N ARG A 101 8.25 4.22 0.23
CA ARG A 101 7.08 4.98 0.66
C ARG A 101 6.26 5.43 -0.55
N PRO A 102 4.92 5.36 -0.50
CA PRO A 102 4.07 5.94 -1.53
C PRO A 102 4.39 7.41 -1.77
N VAL A 103 4.40 7.83 -3.03
CA VAL A 103 4.65 9.22 -3.43
C VAL A 103 3.37 9.84 -4.01
N PRO A 104 3.20 11.17 -3.94
CA PRO A 104 2.01 11.81 -4.51
C PRO A 104 1.97 11.62 -6.03
N VAL A 105 0.77 11.40 -6.55
CA VAL A 105 0.45 11.32 -7.99
C VAL A 105 -0.88 12.02 -8.23
N CYS A 106 -1.03 12.68 -9.37
CA CYS A 106 -2.28 13.31 -9.75
C CYS A 106 -3.20 12.32 -10.47
N ASN A 107 -4.51 12.41 -10.24
CA ASN A 107 -5.52 11.72 -11.07
C ASN A 107 -5.59 12.33 -12.48
N GLY A 108 -5.20 13.61 -12.61
CA GLY A 108 -5.06 14.32 -13.87
C GLY A 108 -3.65 14.87 -14.05
N GLN A 109 -3.52 16.07 -14.58
CA GLN A 109 -2.21 16.70 -14.79
C GLN A 109 -1.65 17.30 -13.51
N ALA A 110 -0.35 17.11 -13.29
CA ALA A 110 0.39 17.85 -12.29
C ALA A 110 0.56 19.30 -12.76
N ARG A 111 0.18 20.26 -11.91
CA ARG A 111 0.41 21.68 -12.16
C ARG A 111 1.87 22.05 -11.91
N ASN A 112 2.41 21.55 -10.80
CA ASN A 112 3.78 21.79 -10.36
C ASN A 112 4.39 20.49 -9.84
N THR A 113 5.65 20.22 -10.18
CA THR A 113 6.44 19.10 -9.69
C THR A 113 7.70 19.59 -8.97
N VAL A 114 8.22 18.77 -8.06
CA VAL A 114 9.48 19.01 -7.37
C VAL A 114 10.34 17.75 -7.44
N SER A 115 11.65 17.92 -7.57
CA SER A 115 12.59 16.81 -7.51
C SER A 115 12.86 16.45 -6.05
N LYS A 116 12.62 15.19 -5.67
CA LYS A 116 12.95 14.66 -4.35
C LYS A 116 13.83 13.42 -4.45
N ASN A 117 14.74 13.27 -3.48
CA ASN A 117 15.45 12.01 -3.27
C ASN A 117 14.50 11.04 -2.57
N ILE A 118 14.06 10.00 -3.28
CA ILE A 118 13.14 8.99 -2.80
C ILE A 118 13.93 7.71 -2.51
N ALA A 119 13.76 7.18 -1.30
CA ALA A 119 14.29 5.87 -0.93
C ALA A 119 13.55 4.78 -1.71
N VAL A 120 14.32 3.92 -2.39
CA VAL A 120 13.80 2.86 -3.26
C VAL A 120 14.35 1.49 -2.89
N HIS A 121 13.55 0.48 -3.20
CA HIS A 121 13.94 -0.93 -3.18
C HIS A 121 14.10 -1.41 -4.63
N CYS A 122 15.31 -1.82 -5.00
CA CYS A 122 15.61 -2.28 -6.35
C CYS A 122 15.54 -3.80 -6.43
N ILE A 123 14.85 -4.29 -7.45
CA ILE A 123 14.75 -5.70 -7.79
C ILE A 123 15.35 -5.88 -9.18
N GLN A 124 16.28 -6.81 -9.30
CA GLN A 124 16.81 -7.28 -10.60
C GLN A 124 15.66 -7.60 -11.55
N GLY A 125 15.86 -7.41 -12.87
CA GLY A 125 14.89 -7.59 -13.97
C GLY A 125 14.33 -9.01 -14.12
N THR A 126 13.75 -9.53 -13.05
CA THR A 126 13.13 -10.84 -12.88
C THR A 126 11.65 -10.74 -13.21
N LYS A 127 10.99 -11.89 -13.44
CA LYS A 127 9.55 -11.97 -13.66
C LYS A 127 8.74 -11.26 -12.56
N THR A 128 9.19 -11.33 -11.31
CA THR A 128 8.56 -10.66 -10.17
C THR A 128 8.62 -9.14 -10.28
N ALA A 129 9.78 -8.59 -10.67
CA ALA A 129 9.95 -7.16 -10.85
C ALA A 129 9.02 -6.62 -11.95
N TYR A 130 8.94 -7.32 -13.09
CA TYR A 130 8.03 -6.96 -14.17
C TYR A 130 6.55 -7.14 -13.80
N TYR A 131 6.21 -8.16 -13.02
CA TYR A 131 4.85 -8.34 -12.51
C TYR A 131 4.42 -7.16 -11.62
N LEU A 132 5.27 -6.73 -10.68
CA LEU A 132 4.99 -5.60 -9.80
C LEU A 132 4.89 -4.28 -10.57
N LYS A 133 5.78 -4.07 -11.56
CA LYS A 133 5.70 -2.95 -12.51
C LYS A 133 4.35 -2.93 -13.23
N SER A 134 3.95 -4.05 -13.83
CA SER A 134 2.68 -4.17 -14.55
C SER A 134 1.47 -3.92 -13.64
N GLN A 135 1.52 -4.33 -12.37
CA GLN A 135 0.46 -4.04 -11.41
C GLN A 135 0.33 -2.53 -11.16
N ILE A 136 1.45 -1.81 -11.03
CA ILE A 136 1.44 -0.35 -10.85
C ILE A 136 0.90 0.35 -12.12
N ASP A 137 1.30 -0.11 -13.31
CA ASP A 137 0.81 0.44 -14.59
C ASP A 137 -0.70 0.26 -14.77
N GLN A 138 -1.26 -0.84 -14.26
CA GLN A 138 -2.70 -1.12 -14.24
C GLN A 138 -3.45 -0.37 -13.12
N GLY A 139 -2.76 0.49 -12.37
CA GLY A 139 -3.35 1.28 -11.28
C GLY A 139 -3.43 0.54 -9.95
N GLY A 140 -2.77 -0.61 -9.82
CA GLY A 140 -2.50 -1.24 -8.53
C GLY A 140 -1.55 -0.40 -7.68
N ASN A 141 -1.54 -0.66 -6.36
CA ASN A 141 -0.69 0.07 -5.41
C ASN A 141 -0.03 -0.90 -4.42
N PRO A 142 1.00 -1.66 -4.85
CA PRO A 142 1.69 -2.61 -3.97
C PRO A 142 2.42 -1.87 -2.85
N ASP A 143 2.42 -2.44 -1.64
CA ASP A 143 3.10 -1.85 -0.48
C ASP A 143 4.56 -2.33 -0.37
N PHE A 144 5.50 -1.38 -0.40
CA PHE A 144 6.94 -1.61 -0.29
C PHE A 144 7.53 -1.12 1.04
N SER A 145 6.71 -0.64 1.98
CA SER A 145 7.14 0.00 3.23
C SER A 145 8.02 -0.89 4.11
N ARG A 146 7.93 -2.21 3.96
CA ARG A 146 8.71 -3.23 4.68
C ARG A 146 9.94 -3.73 3.94
N LYS A 147 10.20 -3.23 2.73
CA LYS A 147 11.40 -3.62 1.97
C LYS A 147 12.59 -2.79 2.41
N SER A 148 13.78 -3.40 2.34
CA SER A 148 15.02 -2.70 2.62
C SER A 148 15.30 -1.65 1.56
N GLU A 149 15.84 -0.53 2.01
CA GLU A 149 16.33 0.50 1.10
C GLU A 149 17.59 0.00 0.38
N SER A 150 17.54 0.04 -0.95
CA SER A 150 18.69 -0.27 -1.80
C SER A 150 19.50 0.98 -2.07
N LYS A 151 18.83 2.07 -2.45
CA LYS A 151 19.45 3.38 -2.76
C LYS A 151 18.40 4.50 -2.70
N THR A 152 18.86 5.74 -2.82
CA THR A 152 17.99 6.90 -3.07
C THR A 152 18.08 7.30 -4.54
N ILE A 153 16.94 7.61 -5.16
CA ILE A 153 16.88 8.09 -6.54
C ILE A 153 16.14 9.43 -6.60
N ARG A 154 16.60 10.34 -7.45
CA ARG A 154 15.89 11.59 -7.74
C ARG A 154 14.67 11.31 -8.60
N MET A 155 13.50 11.64 -8.08
CA MET A 155 12.22 11.49 -8.76
C MET A 155 11.46 12.82 -8.76
N GLU A 156 10.75 13.10 -9.86
CA GLU A 156 9.80 14.20 -9.91
C GLU A 156 8.47 13.78 -9.30
N VAL A 157 8.02 14.56 -8.30
CA VAL A 157 6.76 14.33 -7.60
C VAL A 157 5.89 15.58 -7.66
N PRO A 158 4.57 15.45 -7.91
CA PRO A 158 3.66 16.58 -7.92
C PRO A 158 3.54 17.20 -6.54
N VAL A 159 3.61 18.54 -6.51
CA VAL A 159 3.28 19.36 -5.34
C VAL A 159 1.81 19.78 -5.40
N GLN A 160 1.30 19.99 -6.61
CA GLN A 160 -0.07 20.43 -6.85
C GLN A 160 -0.63 19.75 -8.10
N CYS A 161 -1.87 19.27 -8.00
CA CYS A 161 -2.64 18.74 -9.11
C CYS A 161 -3.64 19.79 -9.61
N ASN A 162 -3.97 19.75 -10.90
CA ASN A 162 -5.07 20.52 -11.49
C ASN A 162 -6.44 19.92 -11.15
#